data_AF-A0AAV4MGR6-F1
#
_entry.id   AF-A0AAV4MGR6-F1
#
_cell.length_a   1.000
_cell.length_b   1.000
_cell.length_c   1.000
_cell.angle_alpha   90.00
_cell.angle_beta   90.00
_cell.angle_gamma   90.00
#
_symmetry.space_group_name_H-M   'P 1'
#
loop_
_entity.id
_entity.type
_entity.pdbx_description
1 polymer ?
#
loop_
_entity_poly.entity_id
_entity_poly.type
_entity_poly.pdbx_seq_one_letter_code
_entity_poly.pdbx_strand_id
1 'polypeptide(L)'
;MSSAEDSRTTDQSLSPPAKKFKAAITISPKSNCENNSSGEMAHNGSSNQENSSTNNIDESLYSRQLYVLGHEAMRRIATAEVLICGAKGLGIEIAKNIILGGVKSVTLHDVGDCEIKDLSSQYYLTKTDIGKNRAQVSVQHLVELNSYVSVHAHNEALSEDFLRKFKVIVLTDSSLEEQCNIGEFAHSNGIALIIADTKSLFGQVFCDFGENFTVHDVKGEQPLSTMIASISKDEKGVVTCLEETRHGFEDGDYVTFSEVQGMVELNGCEPRKVQVFGPYIWSRGHF
;
A
#
# COMPACT_ATOMS: atom_id res chain seq x y z
N MET A 1 15.83 -18.19 -59.67
CA MET A 1 16.00 -19.08 -58.50
C MET A 1 15.25 -18.44 -57.34
N SER A 2 13.98 -18.82 -57.20
CA SER A 2 13.40 -19.52 -56.04
C SER A 2 13.00 -18.54 -54.94
N SER A 3 11.79 -17.99 -54.93
CA SER A 3 10.55 -18.56 -54.35
C SER A 3 10.74 -19.21 -52.98
N ALA A 4 10.21 -18.55 -51.95
CA ALA A 4 9.52 -19.15 -50.81
C ALA A 4 8.71 -18.06 -50.10
N GLU A 5 7.39 -18.12 -50.28
CA GLU A 5 6.39 -17.55 -49.39
C GLU A 5 6.50 -18.26 -48.03
N ASP A 6 6.23 -17.58 -46.91
CA ASP A 6 5.62 -18.27 -45.79
C ASP A 6 4.68 -17.37 -44.97
N SER A 7 3.44 -17.85 -44.99
CA SER A 7 2.26 -17.67 -44.15
C SER A 7 2.21 -16.62 -43.05
N ARG A 8 1.15 -15.81 -43.15
CA ARG A 8 0.41 -15.20 -42.05
C ARG A 8 -0.08 -16.26 -41.06
N THR A 9 0.10 -16.01 -39.77
CA THR A 9 -0.80 -16.52 -38.73
C THR A 9 -1.15 -15.35 -37.81
N THR A 10 -2.38 -14.89 -37.95
CA THR A 10 -3.07 -13.98 -37.05
C THR A 10 -3.23 -14.66 -35.70
N ASP A 11 -2.54 -14.19 -34.67
CA ASP A 11 -2.90 -14.54 -33.30
C ASP A 11 -3.92 -13.53 -32.79
N GLN A 12 -5.11 -14.04 -32.51
CA GLN A 12 -6.28 -13.25 -32.11
C GLN A 12 -6.10 -12.82 -30.66
N SER A 13 -6.02 -11.51 -30.46
CA SER A 13 -6.17 -10.88 -29.15
C SER A 13 -7.53 -11.26 -28.55
N LEU A 14 -7.55 -12.21 -27.62
CA LEU A 14 -8.71 -12.43 -26.76
C LEU A 14 -8.71 -11.37 -25.67
N SER A 15 -9.46 -10.29 -25.90
CA SER A 15 -9.80 -9.32 -24.87
C SER A 15 -10.59 -10.02 -23.75
N PRO A 16 -10.25 -9.81 -22.46
CA PRO A 16 -11.05 -10.37 -21.37
C PRO A 16 -12.48 -9.81 -21.41
N PRO A 17 -13.49 -10.60 -21.01
CA PRO A 17 -14.88 -10.21 -21.16
C PRO A 17 -15.21 -8.98 -20.30
N ALA A 18 -15.64 -7.91 -20.98
CA ALA A 18 -16.15 -6.70 -20.34
C ALA A 18 -17.40 -7.03 -19.51
N LYS A 19 -17.30 -6.97 -18.18
CA LYS A 19 -18.48 -6.87 -17.33
C LYS A 19 -19.08 -5.48 -17.52
N LYS A 20 -20.24 -5.43 -18.18
CA LYS A 20 -21.07 -4.22 -18.30
C LYS A 20 -21.40 -3.67 -16.90
N PHE A 21 -20.82 -2.54 -16.53
CA PHE A 21 -21.25 -1.79 -15.35
C PHE A 21 -22.49 -0.98 -15.70
N LYS A 22 -23.59 -1.22 -14.99
CA LYS A 22 -24.76 -0.33 -14.96
C LYS A 22 -24.46 0.76 -13.95
N ALA A 23 -24.41 2.02 -14.39
CA ALA A 23 -24.51 3.18 -13.52
C ALA A 23 -25.90 3.20 -12.88
N ALA A 24 -25.98 3.19 -11.55
CA ALA A 24 -27.23 3.36 -10.82
C ALA A 24 -27.33 4.80 -10.30
N ILE A 25 -28.16 5.59 -10.97
CA ILE A 25 -28.71 6.86 -10.47
C ILE A 25 -29.92 6.50 -9.59
N THR A 26 -29.88 6.87 -8.32
CA THR A 26 -30.97 6.60 -7.37
C THR A 26 -32.09 7.65 -7.51
N ILE A 27 -33.24 7.23 -8.04
CA ILE A 27 -34.55 7.84 -7.79
C ILE A 27 -35.55 6.71 -7.55
N SER A 28 -36.13 6.64 -6.34
CA SER A 28 -37.26 5.78 -5.97
C SER A 28 -38.59 6.40 -6.42
N PRO A 29 -39.61 5.64 -6.90
CA PRO A 29 -40.44 4.84 -5.98
C PRO A 29 -41.03 3.50 -6.50
N LYS A 30 -41.57 2.76 -5.51
CA LYS A 30 -42.28 1.46 -5.43
C LYS A 30 -43.17 1.00 -6.61
N SER A 31 -43.14 -0.31 -6.91
CA SER A 31 -44.35 -1.15 -7.08
C SER A 31 -44.03 -2.65 -7.06
N ASN A 32 -44.94 -3.44 -6.44
CA ASN A 32 -44.95 -4.90 -6.30
C ASN A 32 -45.45 -5.60 -7.58
N CYS A 33 -44.93 -6.79 -7.88
CA CYS A 33 -45.74 -7.92 -8.37
C CYS A 33 -44.95 -9.25 -8.40
N GLU A 34 -45.65 -10.30 -7.96
CA GLU A 34 -45.28 -11.71 -7.86
C GLU A 34 -45.31 -12.42 -9.23
N ASN A 35 -44.48 -13.46 -9.42
CA ASN A 35 -44.95 -14.82 -9.76
C ASN A 35 -43.83 -15.84 -10.02
N ASN A 36 -44.15 -17.08 -9.59
CA ASN A 36 -43.45 -18.35 -9.73
C ASN A 36 -42.90 -18.66 -11.14
N SER A 37 -41.74 -19.33 -11.19
CA SER A 37 -41.62 -20.61 -11.91
C SER A 37 -40.39 -21.41 -11.47
N SER A 38 -40.63 -22.71 -11.41
CA SER A 38 -39.80 -23.82 -10.98
C SER A 38 -38.66 -24.16 -11.94
N GLY A 39 -37.51 -24.56 -11.39
CA GLY A 39 -36.40 -25.18 -12.10
C GLY A 39 -35.28 -25.57 -11.15
N GLU A 40 -35.43 -26.71 -10.48
CA GLU A 40 -34.35 -27.37 -9.74
C GLU A 40 -33.20 -27.75 -10.69
N MET A 41 -31.95 -27.47 -10.32
CA MET A 41 -30.76 -28.25 -10.65
C MET A 41 -29.54 -27.75 -9.84
N ALA A 42 -28.89 -28.70 -9.16
CA ALA A 42 -27.55 -28.71 -8.56
C ALA A 42 -27.19 -27.67 -7.46
N HIS A 43 -27.45 -28.06 -6.21
CA HIS A 43 -26.73 -27.55 -5.03
C HIS A 43 -25.26 -27.97 -5.10
N ASN A 44 -24.35 -27.02 -5.26
CA ASN A 44 -22.96 -27.19 -4.85
C ASN A 44 -22.66 -26.10 -3.81
N GLY A 45 -22.22 -26.53 -2.62
CA GLY A 45 -22.28 -25.75 -1.38
C GLY A 45 -21.51 -24.43 -1.43
N SER A 46 -22.25 -23.33 -1.61
CA SER A 46 -21.86 -22.06 -1.02
C SER A 46 -22.37 -22.05 0.41
N SER A 47 -21.46 -22.17 1.37
CA SER A 47 -21.72 -21.70 2.72
C SER A 47 -22.07 -20.22 2.64
N ASN A 48 -23.34 -19.90 2.87
CA ASN A 48 -23.78 -18.55 3.22
C ASN A 48 -23.04 -18.14 4.49
N GLN A 49 -21.94 -17.40 4.35
CA GLN A 49 -21.49 -16.49 5.39
C GLN A 49 -22.23 -15.18 5.18
N GLU A 50 -23.40 -15.08 5.79
CA GLU A 50 -24.00 -13.80 6.08
C GLU A 50 -23.08 -13.03 7.04
N ASN A 51 -22.64 -11.86 6.59
CA ASN A 51 -22.17 -10.71 7.37
C ASN A 51 -21.05 -10.93 8.40
N SER A 52 -19.80 -11.03 7.93
CA SER A 52 -18.60 -10.82 8.77
C SER A 52 -17.32 -10.46 7.98
N SER A 53 -17.34 -9.57 6.98
CA SER A 53 -16.09 -9.28 6.25
C SER A 53 -15.97 -7.87 5.68
N THR A 54 -15.97 -6.84 6.53
CA THR A 54 -15.42 -5.52 6.14
C THR A 54 -13.89 -5.46 6.27
N ASN A 55 -13.22 -6.55 6.67
CA ASN A 55 -11.76 -6.56 6.96
C ASN A 55 -10.96 -7.66 6.20
N ASN A 56 -11.57 -8.38 5.26
CA ASN A 56 -10.82 -9.38 4.49
C ASN A 56 -10.21 -8.74 3.25
N ILE A 57 -8.88 -8.80 3.16
CA ILE A 57 -8.10 -8.37 2.00
C ILE A 57 -8.37 -9.35 0.86
N ASP A 58 -8.65 -8.84 -0.33
CA ASP A 58 -8.78 -9.65 -1.54
C ASP A 58 -7.40 -10.18 -1.97
N GLU A 59 -7.07 -11.40 -1.53
CA GLU A 59 -5.80 -12.03 -1.84
C GLU A 59 -5.63 -12.32 -3.34
N SER A 60 -6.73 -12.42 -4.10
CA SER A 60 -6.65 -12.65 -5.54
C SER A 60 -6.13 -11.42 -6.28
N LEU A 61 -6.54 -10.22 -5.84
CA LEU A 61 -6.06 -8.95 -6.37
C LEU A 61 -4.67 -8.59 -5.84
N TYR A 62 -4.47 -8.68 -4.52
CA TYR A 62 -3.25 -8.20 -3.85
C TYR A 62 -2.17 -9.27 -3.64
N SER A 63 -2.29 -10.46 -4.26
CA SER A 63 -1.38 -11.61 -4.07
C SER A 63 0.11 -11.21 -4.05
N ARG A 64 0.57 -10.47 -5.06
CA ARG A 64 1.99 -10.09 -5.18
C ARG A 64 2.41 -9.04 -4.16
N GLN A 65 1.50 -8.12 -3.81
CA GLN A 65 1.74 -7.07 -2.84
C GLN A 65 1.76 -7.62 -1.41
N LEU A 66 0.98 -8.65 -1.12
CA LEU A 66 0.96 -9.35 0.18
C LEU A 66 2.30 -9.99 0.53
N TYR A 67 3.07 -10.47 -0.45
CA TYR A 67 4.41 -11.01 -0.20
C TYR A 67 5.46 -9.94 0.17
N VAL A 68 5.19 -8.68 -0.13
CA VAL A 68 6.08 -7.55 0.18
C VAL A 68 5.68 -6.89 1.50
N LEU A 69 4.39 -6.63 1.69
CA LEU A 69 3.89 -5.84 2.82
C LEU A 69 3.37 -6.69 3.98
N GLY A 70 2.92 -7.92 3.70
CA GLY A 70 2.21 -8.76 4.67
C GLY A 70 0.77 -8.30 4.96
N HIS A 71 -0.01 -9.19 5.57
CA HIS A 71 -1.43 -8.96 5.84
C HIS A 71 -1.67 -7.83 6.84
N GLU A 72 -0.81 -7.66 7.85
CA GLU A 72 -1.01 -6.63 8.88
C GLU A 72 -0.87 -5.21 8.31
N ALA A 73 0.19 -4.95 7.54
CA ALA A 73 0.38 -3.65 6.89
C ALA A 73 -0.74 -3.36 5.90
N MET A 74 -1.17 -4.37 5.12
CA MET A 74 -2.30 -4.22 4.19
C MET A 74 -3.61 -3.87 4.89
N ARG A 75 -3.90 -4.44 6.07
CA ARG A 75 -5.09 -4.06 6.85
C ARG A 75 -5.03 -2.60 7.30
N ARG A 76 -3.86 -2.12 7.71
CA ARG A 76 -3.67 -0.71 8.09
C ARG A 76 -3.87 0.21 6.89
N ILE A 77 -3.25 -0.12 5.75
CA ILE A 77 -3.39 0.61 4.49
C ILE A 77 -4.86 0.73 4.09
N ALA A 78 -5.61 -0.37 4.14
CA ALA A 78 -7.03 -0.42 3.76
C ALA A 78 -7.95 0.49 4.60
N THR A 79 -7.49 1.04 5.73
CA THR A 79 -8.23 1.98 6.57
C THR A 79 -7.81 3.44 6.40
N ALA A 80 -6.71 3.70 5.67
CA ALA A 80 -6.13 5.03 5.53
C ALA A 80 -6.88 5.89 4.53
N GLU A 81 -7.21 7.11 4.92
CA GLU A 81 -7.76 8.15 4.04
C GLU A 81 -6.65 9.13 3.69
N VAL A 82 -6.37 9.29 2.40
CA VAL A 82 -5.22 10.07 1.90
C VAL A 82 -5.70 11.30 1.13
N LEU A 83 -5.15 12.47 1.45
CA LEU A 83 -5.30 13.69 0.67
C LEU A 83 -4.04 13.91 -0.16
N ILE A 84 -4.19 14.22 -1.44
CA ILE A 84 -3.09 14.60 -2.33
C ILE A 84 -3.41 15.98 -2.89
N CYS A 85 -2.63 16.98 -2.50
CA CYS A 85 -2.73 18.36 -2.99
C CYS A 85 -1.79 18.57 -4.18
N GLY A 86 -2.37 18.99 -5.30
CA GLY A 86 -1.72 19.12 -6.61
C GLY A 86 -2.03 17.93 -7.52
N ALA A 87 -2.65 18.20 -8.68
CA ALA A 87 -3.06 17.20 -9.67
C ALA A 87 -2.28 17.31 -11.00
N LYS A 88 -1.02 17.78 -10.92
CA LYS A 88 -0.06 17.73 -12.03
C LYS A 88 0.57 16.32 -12.15
N GLY A 89 1.54 16.14 -13.03
CA GLY A 89 2.16 14.82 -13.29
C GLY A 89 2.64 14.09 -12.03
N LEU A 90 3.32 14.79 -11.11
CA LEU A 90 3.80 14.18 -9.86
C LEU A 90 2.66 13.70 -8.95
N GLY A 91 1.68 14.57 -8.66
CA GLY A 91 0.55 14.23 -7.80
C GLY A 91 -0.29 13.09 -8.36
N ILE A 92 -0.44 13.02 -9.69
CA ILE A 92 -1.18 11.94 -10.36
C ILE A 92 -0.42 10.61 -10.32
N GLU A 93 0.90 10.65 -10.46
CA GLU A 93 1.73 9.46 -10.32
C GLU A 93 1.69 8.90 -8.90
N ILE A 94 1.72 9.79 -7.89
CA ILE A 94 1.51 9.40 -6.48
C ILE A 94 0.11 8.81 -6.29
N ALA A 95 -0.93 9.49 -6.78
CA ALA A 95 -2.32 9.03 -6.66
C ALA A 95 -2.53 7.64 -7.26
N LYS A 96 -2.02 7.41 -8.48
CA LYS A 96 -2.09 6.10 -9.14
C LYS A 96 -1.51 5.01 -8.25
N ASN A 97 -0.30 5.20 -7.73
CA ASN A 97 0.38 4.18 -6.93
C ASN A 97 -0.30 3.95 -5.57
N ILE A 98 -0.84 5.00 -4.94
CA ILE A 98 -1.58 4.88 -3.67
C ILE A 98 -2.92 4.15 -3.87
N ILE A 99 -3.64 4.44 -4.96
CA ILE A 99 -4.91 3.78 -5.30
C ILE A 99 -4.67 2.30 -5.61
N LEU A 100 -3.65 1.97 -6.42
CA LEU A 100 -3.26 0.59 -6.66
C LEU A 100 -2.82 -0.12 -5.37
N GLY A 101 -2.22 0.62 -4.43
CA GLY A 101 -1.84 0.13 -3.11
C GLY A 101 -3.02 -0.26 -2.20
N GLY A 102 -4.25 0.17 -2.50
CA GLY A 102 -5.45 -0.30 -1.81
C GLY A 102 -5.76 0.42 -0.49
N VAL A 103 -5.59 1.74 -0.45
CA VAL A 103 -6.05 2.58 0.69
C VAL A 103 -7.59 2.64 0.79
N LYS A 104 -8.14 3.17 1.90
CA LYS A 104 -9.59 3.36 2.04
C LYS A 104 -10.14 4.34 1.01
N SER A 105 -9.50 5.51 0.92
CA SER A 105 -9.90 6.57 0.00
C SER A 105 -8.73 7.48 -0.36
N VAL A 106 -8.82 8.06 -1.55
CA VAL A 106 -7.94 9.13 -2.02
C VAL A 106 -8.79 10.33 -2.40
N THR A 107 -8.52 11.48 -1.78
CA THR A 107 -9.05 12.76 -2.26
C THR A 107 -7.94 13.52 -2.98
N LEU A 108 -8.19 13.85 -4.24
CA LEU A 108 -7.31 14.67 -5.05
C LEU A 108 -7.76 16.12 -4.97
N HIS A 109 -6.86 16.99 -4.53
CA HIS A 109 -7.10 18.43 -4.42
C HIS A 109 -6.30 19.20 -5.48
N ASP A 110 -6.96 20.08 -6.22
CA ASP A 110 -6.31 21.07 -7.07
C ASP A 110 -7.32 22.18 -7.36
N VAL A 111 -6.91 23.44 -7.16
CA VAL A 111 -7.76 24.60 -7.45
C VAL A 111 -7.59 25.10 -8.89
N GLY A 112 -6.54 24.67 -9.60
CA GLY A 112 -6.20 25.17 -10.91
C GLY A 112 -6.73 24.32 -12.07
N ASP A 113 -6.89 25.00 -13.20
CA ASP A 113 -7.34 24.39 -14.46
C ASP A 113 -6.19 23.80 -15.26
N CYS A 114 -6.51 22.78 -16.05
CA CYS A 114 -5.59 22.13 -16.97
C CYS A 114 -5.04 23.14 -17.98
N GLU A 115 -3.72 23.23 -18.05
CA GLU A 115 -2.99 24.00 -19.05
C GLU A 115 -2.23 23.07 -20.01
N ILE A 116 -1.87 23.60 -21.19
CA ILE A 116 -1.11 22.82 -22.20
C ILE A 116 0.21 22.23 -21.66
N LYS A 117 0.86 22.92 -20.72
CA LYS A 117 2.12 22.49 -20.10
C LYS A 117 1.94 21.27 -19.19
N ASP A 118 0.75 21.07 -18.63
CA ASP A 118 0.48 19.97 -17.71
C ASP A 118 0.48 18.61 -18.45
N LEU A 119 0.11 18.60 -19.74
CA LEU A 119 0.14 17.42 -20.61
C LEU A 119 1.56 16.85 -20.82
N SER A 120 2.61 17.56 -20.40
CA SER A 120 3.98 17.07 -20.51
C SER A 120 4.25 15.84 -19.64
N SER A 121 3.55 15.69 -18.52
CA SER A 121 3.76 14.58 -17.58
C SER A 121 2.47 14.06 -16.96
N GLN A 122 1.36 14.80 -17.05
CA GLN A 122 0.05 14.34 -16.60
C GLN A 122 -0.62 13.52 -17.74
N TYR A 123 -0.48 12.19 -17.66
CA TYR A 123 -0.93 11.24 -18.69
C TYR A 123 -2.45 10.97 -18.76
N TYR A 124 -3.25 11.46 -17.82
CA TYR A 124 -4.71 11.44 -17.89
C TYR A 124 -5.33 12.68 -18.54
N LEU A 125 -4.58 13.78 -18.69
CA LEU A 125 -5.09 14.99 -19.32
C LEU A 125 -4.96 14.91 -20.83
N THR A 126 -5.99 15.36 -21.53
CA THR A 126 -5.97 15.52 -22.99
C THR A 126 -6.10 16.99 -23.39
N LYS A 127 -5.87 17.30 -24.67
CA LYS A 127 -6.09 18.65 -25.20
C LYS A 127 -7.54 19.12 -25.03
N THR A 128 -8.49 18.20 -24.89
CA THR A 128 -9.91 18.53 -24.69
C THR A 128 -10.26 18.92 -23.26
N ASP A 129 -9.31 18.77 -22.33
CA ASP A 129 -9.49 19.09 -20.92
C ASP A 129 -8.91 20.44 -20.52
N ILE A 130 -8.22 21.11 -21.45
CA ILE A 130 -7.66 22.45 -21.23
C ILE A 130 -8.78 23.41 -20.80
N GLY A 131 -8.56 24.11 -19.68
CA GLY A 131 -9.52 25.01 -19.05
C GLY A 131 -10.53 24.34 -18.12
N LYS A 132 -10.45 23.01 -17.91
CA LYS A 132 -11.21 22.30 -16.87
C LYS A 132 -10.31 22.05 -15.65
N ASN A 133 -10.90 21.97 -14.46
CA ASN A 133 -10.16 21.67 -13.24
C ASN A 133 -9.45 20.31 -13.31
N ARG A 134 -8.14 20.29 -12.99
CA ARG A 134 -7.30 19.08 -13.11
C ARG A 134 -7.76 17.92 -12.23
N ALA A 135 -8.12 18.20 -10.97
CA ALA A 135 -8.53 17.16 -10.05
C ALA A 135 -9.84 16.52 -10.51
N GLN A 136 -10.84 17.32 -10.86
CA GLN A 136 -12.16 16.85 -11.29
C GLN A 136 -12.10 15.95 -12.53
N VAL A 137 -11.35 16.34 -13.58
CA VAL A 137 -11.23 15.52 -14.80
C VAL A 137 -10.44 14.24 -14.57
N SER A 138 -9.54 14.21 -13.58
CA SER A 138 -8.69 13.04 -13.32
C SER A 138 -9.41 11.93 -12.56
N VAL A 139 -10.42 12.25 -11.75
CA VAL A 139 -11.15 11.27 -10.93
C VAL A 139 -11.72 10.13 -11.76
N GLN A 140 -12.32 10.42 -12.93
CA GLN A 140 -12.95 9.41 -13.76
C GLN A 140 -11.97 8.30 -14.19
N HIS A 141 -10.70 8.64 -14.37
CA HIS A 141 -9.65 7.69 -14.74
C HIS A 141 -9.06 6.97 -13.52
N LEU A 142 -8.89 7.69 -12.42
CA LEU A 142 -8.30 7.14 -11.19
C LEU A 142 -9.21 6.09 -10.53
N VAL A 143 -10.54 6.25 -10.60
CA VAL A 143 -11.50 5.27 -10.07
C VAL A 143 -11.40 3.92 -10.78
N GLU A 144 -10.98 3.89 -12.05
CA GLU A 144 -10.85 2.64 -12.83
C GLU A 144 -9.69 1.76 -12.35
N LEU A 145 -8.72 2.32 -11.60
CA LEU A 145 -7.53 1.59 -11.16
C LEU A 145 -7.83 0.54 -10.10
N ASN A 146 -8.76 0.82 -9.19
CA ASN A 146 -9.06 -0.07 -8.07
C ASN A 146 -10.47 0.15 -7.52
N SER A 147 -11.35 -0.84 -7.70
CA SER A 147 -12.76 -0.78 -7.26
C SER A 147 -12.94 -0.77 -5.74
N TYR A 148 -11.90 -1.10 -4.97
CA TYR A 148 -11.94 -1.06 -3.50
C TYR A 148 -11.64 0.33 -2.92
N VAL A 149 -11.07 1.24 -3.72
CA VAL A 149 -10.64 2.57 -3.25
C VAL A 149 -11.62 3.63 -3.71
N SER A 150 -12.15 4.41 -2.76
CA SER A 150 -12.99 5.56 -3.10
C SER A 150 -12.12 6.73 -3.53
N VAL A 151 -12.38 7.32 -4.71
CA VAL A 151 -11.64 8.47 -5.22
C VAL A 151 -12.55 9.69 -5.33
N HIS A 152 -12.09 10.83 -4.80
CA HIS A 152 -12.83 12.09 -4.79
C HIS A 152 -11.98 13.24 -5.32
N ALA A 153 -12.63 14.27 -5.84
CA ALA A 153 -11.99 15.55 -6.15
C ALA A 153 -12.43 16.62 -5.16
N HIS A 154 -11.51 17.52 -4.81
CA HIS A 154 -11.79 18.72 -4.05
C HIS A 154 -11.11 19.92 -4.72
N ASN A 155 -11.86 20.98 -5.01
CA ASN A 155 -11.37 22.16 -5.73
C ASN A 155 -11.62 23.46 -4.96
N GLU A 156 -11.94 23.36 -3.66
CA GLU A 156 -12.12 24.51 -2.77
C GLU A 156 -10.87 24.72 -1.90
N ALA A 157 -10.88 25.79 -1.10
CA ALA A 157 -9.81 26.05 -0.15
C ALA A 157 -9.78 25.00 0.96
N LEU A 158 -8.58 24.60 1.36
CA LEU A 158 -8.37 23.61 2.41
C LEU A 158 -8.65 24.22 3.79
N SER A 159 -9.76 23.84 4.40
CA SER A 159 -10.06 24.17 5.79
C SER A 159 -9.44 23.16 6.75
N GLU A 160 -9.13 23.57 7.97
CA GLU A 160 -8.63 22.66 9.00
C GLU A 160 -9.56 21.48 9.24
N ASP A 161 -10.89 21.71 9.30
CA ASP A 161 -11.89 20.65 9.48
C ASP A 161 -11.89 19.64 8.33
N PHE A 162 -11.55 20.08 7.12
CA PHE A 162 -11.38 19.18 5.99
C PHE A 162 -10.10 18.34 6.14
N LEU A 163 -8.98 18.97 6.51
CA LEU A 163 -7.70 18.29 6.70
C LEU A 163 -7.75 17.20 7.79
N ARG A 164 -8.51 17.42 8.87
CA ARG A 164 -8.67 16.45 9.99
C ARG A 164 -9.22 15.09 9.59
N LYS A 165 -9.84 14.98 8.41
CA LYS A 165 -10.43 13.73 7.92
C LYS A 165 -9.37 12.72 7.47
N PHE A 166 -8.17 13.20 7.16
CA PHE A 166 -7.13 12.39 6.52
C PHE A 166 -6.12 11.86 7.53
N LYS A 167 -5.60 10.67 7.24
CA LYS A 167 -4.47 10.07 7.97
C LYS A 167 -3.13 10.50 7.38
N VAL A 168 -3.10 10.78 6.08
CA VAL A 168 -1.92 11.20 5.35
C VAL A 168 -2.29 12.36 4.43
N ILE A 169 -1.49 13.43 4.46
CA ILE A 169 -1.56 14.54 3.52
C ILE A 169 -0.28 14.54 2.70
N VAL A 170 -0.43 14.53 1.38
CA VAL A 170 0.68 14.68 0.44
C VAL A 170 0.56 16.04 -0.23
N LEU A 171 1.58 16.89 -0.10
CA LEU A 171 1.66 18.16 -0.78
C LEU A 171 2.61 18.05 -1.98
N THR A 172 2.13 18.50 -3.14
CA THR A 172 2.94 18.62 -4.35
C THR A 172 2.74 19.99 -4.98
N ASP A 173 3.82 20.57 -5.50
CA ASP A 173 3.82 21.87 -6.18
C ASP A 173 3.12 23.00 -5.39
N SER A 174 3.28 22.97 -4.06
CA SER A 174 2.75 23.97 -3.12
C SER A 174 3.80 25.04 -2.83
N SER A 175 3.37 26.21 -2.35
CA SER A 175 4.31 27.24 -1.89
C SER A 175 4.92 26.82 -0.55
N LEU A 176 6.11 27.34 -0.22
CA LEU A 176 6.72 27.08 1.08
C LEU A 176 5.83 27.56 2.24
N GLU A 177 5.10 28.65 2.06
CA GLU A 177 4.16 29.18 3.05
C GLU A 177 3.02 28.18 3.31
N GLU A 178 2.42 27.62 2.25
CA GLU A 178 1.40 26.59 2.37
C GLU A 178 1.95 25.31 3.01
N GLN A 179 3.16 24.90 2.64
CA GLN A 179 3.85 23.76 3.24
C GLN A 179 4.06 23.94 4.75
N CYS A 180 4.51 25.11 5.20
CA CYS A 180 4.67 25.39 6.62
C CYS A 180 3.32 25.39 7.35
N ASN A 181 2.30 26.08 6.81
CA ASN A 181 0.99 26.18 7.44
C ASN A 181 0.31 24.81 7.58
N ILE A 182 0.27 24.02 6.51
CA ILE A 182 -0.30 22.67 6.53
C ILE A 182 0.59 21.72 7.35
N GLY A 183 1.91 21.90 7.34
CA GLY A 183 2.84 21.06 8.08
C GLY A 183 2.70 21.22 9.59
N GLU A 184 2.65 22.46 10.10
CA GLU A 184 2.39 22.75 11.52
C GLU A 184 1.05 22.17 11.96
N PHE A 185 0.03 22.32 11.11
CA PHE A 185 -1.29 21.74 11.36
C PHE A 185 -1.26 20.21 11.41
N ALA A 186 -0.66 19.56 10.41
CA ALA A 186 -0.60 18.11 10.31
C ALA A 186 0.15 17.50 11.51
N HIS A 187 1.32 18.06 11.83
CA HIS A 187 2.15 17.62 12.95
C HIS A 187 1.38 17.70 14.28
N SER A 188 0.75 18.85 14.56
CA SER A 188 0.01 19.09 15.80
C SER A 188 -1.22 18.19 15.97
N ASN A 189 -1.71 17.59 14.88
CA ASN A 189 -2.91 16.75 14.87
C ASN A 189 -2.61 15.27 14.61
N GLY A 190 -1.34 14.86 14.60
CA GLY A 190 -0.94 13.46 14.37
C GLY A 190 -1.31 12.95 12.98
N ILE A 191 -1.30 13.84 11.98
CA ILE A 191 -1.52 13.50 10.58
C ILE A 191 -0.15 13.39 9.91
N ALA A 192 0.10 12.29 9.22
CA ALA A 192 1.36 12.12 8.49
C ALA A 192 1.41 13.09 7.30
N LEU A 193 2.51 13.80 7.17
CA LEU A 193 2.77 14.73 6.07
C LEU A 193 3.89 14.20 5.18
N ILE A 194 3.66 14.27 3.87
CA ILE A 194 4.68 14.07 2.85
C ILE A 194 4.66 15.28 1.93
N ILE A 195 5.82 15.87 1.67
CA ILE A 195 5.97 16.96 0.70
C ILE A 195 6.89 16.44 -0.40
N ALA A 196 6.45 16.52 -1.64
CA ALA A 196 7.24 16.11 -2.79
C ALA A 196 7.14 17.15 -3.90
N ASP A 197 8.28 17.63 -4.37
CA ASP A 197 8.35 18.60 -5.47
C ASP A 197 9.35 18.15 -6.53
N THR A 198 9.02 18.43 -7.78
CA THR A 198 9.92 18.23 -8.93
C THR A 198 10.08 19.54 -9.67
N LYS A 199 11.34 19.95 -9.91
CA LYS A 199 11.70 21.11 -10.72
C LYS A 199 12.65 20.65 -11.82
N SER A 200 12.07 20.22 -12.94
CA SER A 200 12.81 19.62 -14.08
C SER A 200 13.63 18.41 -13.63
N LEU A 201 14.96 18.45 -13.75
CA LEU A 201 15.87 17.37 -13.37
C LEU A 201 16.08 17.23 -11.85
N PHE A 202 15.58 18.17 -11.06
CA PHE A 202 15.70 18.16 -9.60
C PHE A 202 14.40 17.69 -8.96
N GLY A 203 14.52 16.99 -7.84
CA GLY A 203 13.39 16.58 -7.03
C GLY A 203 13.74 16.59 -5.55
N GLN A 204 12.74 16.73 -4.70
CA GLN A 204 12.85 16.62 -3.25
C GLN A 204 11.68 15.83 -2.69
N VAL A 205 11.93 15.15 -1.57
CA VAL A 205 10.90 14.53 -0.73
C VAL A 205 11.23 14.85 0.72
N PHE A 206 10.22 15.28 1.46
CA PHE A 206 10.25 15.51 2.89
C PHE A 206 9.12 14.73 3.55
N CYS A 207 9.39 14.12 4.70
CA CYS A 207 8.42 13.33 5.45
C CYS A 207 8.41 13.78 6.90
N ASP A 208 7.22 13.97 7.45
CA ASP A 208 6.98 14.20 8.87
C ASP A 208 5.81 13.31 9.32
N PHE A 209 6.12 12.30 10.14
CA PHE A 209 5.13 11.35 10.65
C PHE A 209 4.78 11.59 12.11
N GLY A 210 5.10 12.79 12.63
CA GLY A 210 4.93 13.19 14.02
C GLY A 210 6.04 12.68 14.93
N GLU A 211 6.00 13.10 16.20
CA GLU A 211 7.01 12.72 17.20
C GLU A 211 6.96 11.23 17.59
N ASN A 212 5.79 10.60 17.46
CA ASN A 212 5.53 9.24 17.93
C ASN A 212 5.11 8.33 16.77
N PHE A 213 6.10 7.87 16.00
CA PHE A 213 5.90 6.94 14.89
C PHE A 213 6.59 5.59 15.17
N THR A 214 5.80 4.52 15.27
CA THR A 214 6.32 3.16 15.50
C THR A 214 6.58 2.44 14.19
N VAL A 215 7.83 2.03 13.99
CA VAL A 215 8.25 1.13 12.90
C VAL A 215 8.23 -0.30 13.42
N HIS A 216 7.37 -1.15 12.83
CA HIS A 216 7.24 -2.56 13.25
C HIS A 216 8.23 -3.48 12.54
N ASP A 217 8.56 -3.14 11.29
CA ASP A 217 9.57 -3.83 10.49
C ASP A 217 10.39 -2.77 9.76
N VAL A 218 11.70 -2.77 10.03
CA VAL A 218 12.65 -1.78 9.50
C VAL A 218 13.17 -2.20 8.13
N LYS A 219 13.26 -3.51 7.87
CA LYS A 219 14.00 -4.05 6.72
C LYS A 219 13.07 -4.66 5.67
N GLY A 220 11.92 -5.23 6.06
CA GLY A 220 11.06 -5.99 5.15
C GLY A 220 11.61 -7.36 4.77
N GLU A 221 12.70 -7.79 5.42
CA GLU A 221 13.39 -9.05 5.16
C GLU A 221 12.80 -10.17 6.01
N GLN A 222 12.83 -11.40 5.50
CA GLN A 222 12.36 -12.56 6.27
C GLN A 222 13.27 -12.80 7.48
N PRO A 223 12.71 -13.02 8.69
CA PRO A 223 13.50 -13.37 9.87
C PRO A 223 14.36 -14.60 9.61
N LEU A 224 15.65 -14.49 9.90
CA LEU A 224 16.60 -15.58 9.74
C LEU A 224 16.39 -16.65 10.81
N SER A 225 16.65 -17.91 10.46
CA SER A 225 16.58 -19.04 11.38
C SER A 225 17.81 -19.94 11.19
N THR A 226 18.34 -20.46 12.30
CA THR A 226 19.52 -21.34 12.30
C THR A 226 19.40 -22.43 13.37
N MET A 227 19.97 -23.60 13.07
CA MET A 227 20.03 -24.73 14.00
C MET A 227 21.17 -24.52 15.00
N ILE A 228 20.89 -24.78 16.27
CA ILE A 228 21.87 -24.64 17.36
C ILE A 228 22.55 -25.98 17.61
N ALA A 229 23.89 -26.01 17.62
CA ALA A 229 24.68 -27.17 18.02
C ALA A 229 24.87 -27.21 19.54
N SER A 230 25.21 -26.08 20.15
CA SER A 230 25.43 -26.00 21.59
C SER A 230 25.23 -24.57 22.11
N ILE A 231 24.95 -24.50 23.41
CA ILE A 231 24.84 -23.25 24.17
C ILE A 231 25.72 -23.41 25.41
N SER A 232 26.68 -22.50 25.59
CA SER A 232 27.53 -22.52 26.77
C SER A 232 26.77 -22.06 28.02
N LYS A 233 27.14 -22.62 29.18
CA LYS A 233 26.62 -22.21 30.49
C LYS A 233 27.61 -21.26 31.19
N ASP A 234 28.01 -20.22 30.50
CA ASP A 234 28.80 -19.12 31.06
C ASP A 234 27.97 -17.82 31.05
N GLU A 235 28.56 -16.75 31.58
CA GLU A 235 27.94 -15.42 31.68
C GLU A 235 27.51 -14.86 30.32
N LYS A 236 28.27 -15.17 29.25
CA LYS A 236 27.97 -14.71 27.88
C LYS A 236 26.96 -15.61 27.17
N GLY A 237 26.85 -16.88 27.57
CA GLY A 237 25.96 -17.86 26.96
C GLY A 237 26.14 -17.95 25.46
N VAL A 238 27.33 -18.36 25.04
CA VAL A 238 27.74 -18.45 23.63
C VAL A 238 26.93 -19.53 22.94
N VAL A 239 26.27 -19.14 21.85
CA VAL A 239 25.49 -20.00 20.98
C VAL A 239 26.35 -20.35 19.76
N THR A 240 26.52 -21.65 19.52
CA THR A 240 27.23 -22.18 18.35
C THR A 240 26.22 -22.82 17.41
N CYS A 241 26.22 -22.39 16.15
CA CYS A 241 25.35 -22.95 15.11
C CYS A 241 25.85 -24.33 14.66
N LEU A 242 24.94 -25.14 14.11
CA LEU A 242 25.29 -26.41 13.50
C LEU A 242 26.29 -26.21 12.35
N GLU A 243 27.27 -27.11 12.27
CA GLU A 243 28.39 -27.02 11.32
C GLU A 243 27.91 -26.73 9.88
N GLU A 244 28.68 -25.89 9.18
CA GLU A 244 28.43 -25.38 7.82
C GLU A 244 27.25 -24.40 7.65
N THR A 245 26.45 -24.13 8.69
CA THR A 245 25.33 -23.18 8.59
C THR A 245 25.70 -21.81 9.16
N ARG A 246 25.88 -20.81 8.28
CA ARG A 246 26.07 -19.42 8.71
C ARG A 246 24.77 -18.84 9.23
N HIS A 247 24.80 -18.15 10.37
CA HIS A 247 23.57 -17.59 10.96
C HIS A 247 23.04 -16.34 10.25
N GLY A 248 23.90 -15.54 9.62
CA GLY A 248 23.50 -14.32 8.92
C GLY A 248 23.06 -13.14 9.80
N PHE A 249 22.89 -13.33 11.10
CA PHE A 249 22.62 -12.26 12.07
C PHE A 249 23.70 -11.16 12.10
N GLU A 250 23.27 -9.95 12.47
CA GLU A 250 24.07 -8.75 12.71
C GLU A 250 24.07 -8.38 14.20
N ASP A 251 25.05 -7.56 14.62
CA ASP A 251 25.08 -7.03 15.98
C ASP A 251 23.85 -6.15 16.26
N GLY A 252 23.12 -6.49 17.32
CA GLY A 252 21.92 -5.78 17.72
C GLY A 252 20.60 -6.35 17.19
N ASP A 253 20.65 -7.41 16.37
CA ASP A 253 19.48 -8.23 16.08
C ASP A 253 18.90 -8.85 17.36
N TYR A 254 17.64 -9.27 17.30
CA TYR A 254 16.96 -9.95 18.42
C TYR A 254 16.47 -11.33 17.99
N VAL A 255 16.62 -12.31 18.88
CA VAL A 255 16.29 -13.71 18.60
C VAL A 255 15.49 -14.34 19.74
N THR A 256 14.71 -15.37 19.39
CA THR A 256 14.03 -16.25 20.34
C THR A 256 14.46 -17.69 20.08
N PHE A 257 14.24 -18.57 21.06
CA PHE A 257 14.66 -19.97 20.97
C PHE A 257 13.44 -20.89 20.97
N SER A 258 13.59 -22.04 20.33
CA SER A 258 12.64 -23.14 20.37
C SER A 258 13.40 -24.47 20.38
N GLU A 259 12.75 -25.50 20.94
CA GLU A 259 13.26 -26.88 20.94
C GLU A 259 14.62 -27.11 21.62
N VAL A 260 15.08 -26.17 22.46
CA VAL A 260 16.30 -26.32 23.26
C VAL A 260 16.07 -27.30 24.40
N GLN A 261 16.80 -28.42 24.39
CA GLN A 261 16.78 -29.41 25.47
C GLN A 261 17.91 -29.13 26.48
N GLY A 262 17.64 -29.35 27.77
CA GLY A 262 18.61 -29.12 28.87
C GLY A 262 18.71 -27.68 29.37
N MET A 263 18.27 -26.69 28.58
CA MET A 263 18.07 -25.29 28.99
C MET A 263 16.66 -24.84 28.57
N VAL A 264 15.64 -25.52 29.11
CA VAL A 264 14.24 -25.38 28.67
C VAL A 264 13.67 -23.97 28.89
N GLU A 265 14.24 -23.21 29.82
CA GLU A 265 13.90 -21.82 30.12
C GLU A 265 14.19 -20.85 28.96
N LEU A 266 14.98 -21.27 27.97
CA LEU A 266 15.24 -20.47 26.77
C LEU A 266 14.08 -20.52 25.78
N ASN A 267 13.31 -21.61 25.76
CA ASN A 267 12.27 -21.81 24.76
C ASN A 267 11.13 -20.81 24.96
N GLY A 268 10.79 -20.05 23.91
CA GLY A 268 9.76 -19.03 23.95
C GLY A 268 10.08 -17.84 24.85
N CYS A 269 11.36 -17.60 25.17
CA CYS A 269 11.74 -16.42 25.94
C CYS A 269 11.49 -15.12 25.17
N GLU A 270 11.43 -14.00 25.89
CA GLU A 270 11.44 -12.66 25.30
C GLU A 270 12.65 -12.48 24.35
N PRO A 271 12.50 -11.70 23.26
CA PRO A 271 13.57 -11.50 22.29
C PRO A 271 14.87 -11.02 22.96
N ARG A 272 15.97 -11.73 22.69
CA ARG A 272 17.29 -11.44 23.27
C ARG A 272 18.22 -10.84 22.22
N LYS A 273 18.96 -9.81 22.63
CA LYS A 273 19.90 -9.10 21.74
C LYS A 273 21.09 -9.99 21.39
N VAL A 274 21.44 -10.02 20.11
CA VAL A 274 22.56 -10.76 19.55
C VAL A 274 23.82 -9.91 19.59
N GLN A 275 24.93 -10.54 19.99
CA GLN A 275 26.29 -10.06 19.78
C GLN A 275 27.09 -11.13 19.01
N VAL A 276 27.51 -10.80 17.80
CA VAL A 276 28.17 -11.69 16.84
C VAL A 276 29.67 -11.80 17.16
N PHE A 277 30.19 -13.03 17.18
CA PHE A 277 31.64 -13.29 17.35
C PHE A 277 32.30 -13.89 16.10
N GLY A 278 31.52 -14.43 15.19
CA GLY A 278 31.97 -14.96 13.91
C GLY A 278 30.80 -15.59 13.16
N PRO A 279 30.99 -16.08 11.93
CA PRO A 279 29.89 -16.50 11.05
C PRO A 279 29.02 -17.67 11.57
N TYR A 280 29.47 -18.36 12.62
CA TYR A 280 28.81 -19.53 13.21
C TYR A 280 28.54 -19.37 14.71
N ILE A 281 28.99 -18.27 15.32
CA ILE A 281 29.04 -18.12 16.78
C ILE A 281 28.60 -16.72 17.18
N TRP A 282 27.67 -16.64 18.12
CA TRP A 282 27.17 -15.40 18.68
C TRP A 282 26.82 -15.59 20.16
N SER A 283 26.51 -14.51 20.87
CA SER A 283 26.08 -14.55 22.27
C SER A 283 24.79 -13.78 22.49
N ARG A 284 24.09 -14.14 23.57
CA ARG A 284 22.76 -13.65 23.93
C ARG A 284 22.76 -12.35 24.77
N GLY A 285 23.89 -11.64 24.86
CA GLY A 285 24.09 -10.49 25.76
C GLY A 285 24.13 -10.86 27.25
N HIS A 286 24.53 -9.92 28.12
CA HIS A 286 24.57 -10.13 29.59
C HIS A 286 23.16 -10.13 30.21
N PHE A 287 23.04 -10.83 31.35
CA PHE A 287 21.87 -10.84 32.24
C PHE A 287 21.69 -9.54 33.01
#